data_AF-A0AAN6RMP2-F1
#
_entry.id   AF-A0AAN6RMP2-F1
#
_cell.length_a   1.000
_cell.length_b   1.000
_cell.length_c   1.000
_cell.angle_alpha   90.00
_cell.angle_beta   90.00
_cell.angle_gamma   90.00
#
_symmetry.space_group_name_H-M   'P 1'
#
loop_
_entity.id
_entity.type
_entity.pdbx_description
1 polymer ?
#
loop_
_entity_poly.entity_id
_entity_poly.type
_entity_poly.pdbx_seq_one_letter_code
_entity_poly.pdbx_strand_id
1 'polypeptide(L)'
;MASLPTVNGVPVIMPPPAGYVVDFDNPQRNSVTQAYWLFGVGNFVCLLFMLQRVYVRVVLQRCVQWLEDGRSITPFRQCCFSLN
;
A
#
# COMPACT_ATOMS: atom_id res chain seq x y z
N MET A 1 52.89 -3.70 0.20
CA MET A 1 52.00 -4.77 -0.30
C MET A 1 50.75 -4.72 0.57
N ALA A 2 49.64 -4.17 0.07
CA ALA A 2 48.41 -4.05 0.87
C ALA A 2 47.53 -5.27 0.60
N SER A 3 47.37 -6.15 1.59
CA SER A 3 46.44 -7.28 1.51
C SER A 3 45.07 -6.84 2.02
N LEU A 4 44.02 -7.07 1.23
CA LEU A 4 42.63 -6.84 1.65
C LEU A 4 42.26 -7.80 2.79
N PRO A 5 41.52 -7.36 3.82
CA PRO A 5 41.00 -8.25 4.84
C PRO A 5 40.03 -9.26 4.21
N THR A 6 40.17 -10.53 4.59
CA THR A 6 39.32 -11.62 4.09
C THR A 6 38.24 -11.93 5.12
N VAL A 7 36.97 -11.86 4.71
CA VAL A 7 35.82 -12.28 5.51
C VAL A 7 35.22 -13.51 4.85
N ASN A 8 35.20 -14.65 5.56
CA ASN A 8 34.68 -15.93 5.06
C ASN A 8 35.26 -16.36 3.68
N GLY A 9 36.55 -16.10 3.44
CA GLY A 9 37.21 -16.42 2.17
C GLY A 9 37.01 -15.38 1.05
N VAL A 10 36.24 -14.31 1.28
CA VAL A 10 36.01 -13.23 0.31
C VAL A 10 36.86 -11.99 0.69
N PRO A 11 37.70 -11.46 -0.22
CA PRO A 11 38.44 -10.23 0.03
C PRO A 11 37.48 -9.03 0.02
N VAL A 12 37.47 -8.26 1.10
CA VAL A 12 36.61 -7.06 1.26
C VAL A 12 37.47 -5.81 1.46
N ILE A 13 37.00 -4.68 0.93
CA ILE A 13 37.70 -3.38 1.00
C ILE A 13 37.59 -2.77 2.40
N MET A 14 36.49 -3.05 3.10
CA MET A 14 36.20 -2.53 4.43
C MET A 14 35.73 -3.70 5.33
N PRO A 15 36.31 -3.88 6.53
CA PRO A 15 35.86 -4.91 7.45
C PRO A 15 34.47 -4.58 7.98
N PRO A 16 33.64 -5.60 8.27
CA PRO A 16 32.31 -5.40 8.81
C PRO A 16 32.37 -4.72 10.19
N PRO A 17 31.38 -3.88 10.52
CA PRO A 17 31.27 -3.27 11.84
C PRO A 17 31.11 -4.34 12.95
N ALA A 18 31.60 -4.04 14.15
CA ALA A 18 31.60 -4.98 15.27
C ALA A 18 30.18 -5.49 15.57
N GLY A 19 30.00 -6.82 15.55
CA GLY A 19 28.72 -7.49 15.79
C GLY A 19 27.89 -7.80 14.55
N TYR A 20 28.31 -7.40 13.34
CA TYR A 20 27.63 -7.77 12.09
C TYR A 20 28.16 -9.11 11.55
N VAL A 21 27.34 -10.16 11.63
CA VAL A 21 27.65 -11.47 11.05
C VAL A 21 27.35 -11.43 9.55
N VAL A 22 28.40 -11.52 8.73
CA VAL A 22 28.28 -11.52 7.27
C VAL A 22 27.95 -12.94 6.81
N ASP A 23 26.68 -13.19 6.54
CA ASP A 23 26.20 -14.37 5.84
C ASP A 23 25.88 -13.99 4.38
N PHE A 24 26.53 -14.65 3.42
CA PHE A 24 26.36 -14.41 1.99
C PHE A 24 25.27 -15.27 1.37
N ASP A 25 24.95 -16.43 1.96
CA ASP A 25 23.92 -17.34 1.44
C ASP A 25 22.52 -16.85 1.80
N ASN A 26 22.36 -16.28 3.01
CA ASN A 26 21.11 -15.65 3.44
C ASN A 26 21.36 -14.25 4.02
N PRO A 27 21.47 -13.22 3.17
CA PRO A 27 21.79 -11.87 3.63
C PRO A 27 20.68 -11.32 4.54
N GLN A 28 21.07 -10.75 5.67
CA GLN A 28 20.16 -10.12 6.61
C GLN A 28 19.48 -8.91 5.96
N ARG A 29 18.18 -9.00 5.70
CA ARG A 29 17.37 -7.88 5.20
C ARG A 29 16.90 -7.01 6.35
N ASN A 30 17.41 -5.79 6.42
CA ASN A 30 16.91 -4.80 7.38
C ASN A 30 15.51 -4.32 6.98
N SER A 31 14.68 -4.03 7.98
CA SER A 31 13.35 -3.40 7.86
C SER A 31 12.24 -4.20 7.16
N VAL A 32 12.37 -5.51 6.98
CA VAL A 32 11.31 -6.34 6.35
C VAL A 32 9.95 -6.17 7.02
N THR A 33 9.90 -6.21 8.35
CA THR A 33 8.64 -6.07 9.11
C THR A 33 8.01 -4.69 8.92
N GLN A 34 8.80 -3.62 8.96
CA GLN A 34 8.31 -2.25 8.77
C GLN A 34 7.78 -2.05 7.34
N ALA A 35 8.44 -2.62 6.34
CA ALA A 35 7.99 -2.57 4.96
C ALA A 35 6.63 -3.25 4.76
N TYR A 36 6.42 -4.44 5.34
CA TYR A 36 5.12 -5.13 5.28
C TYR A 36 4.02 -4.33 5.96
N TRP A 37 4.30 -3.68 7.09
CA TRP A 37 3.34 -2.84 7.79
C TRP A 37 2.95 -1.60 6.99
N LEU A 38 3.94 -0.88 6.45
CA LEU A 38 3.70 0.31 5.63
C LEU A 38 2.92 -0.05 4.36
N PHE A 39 3.27 -1.16 3.72
CA PHE A 39 2.57 -1.63 2.53
C PHE A 39 1.16 -2.09 2.86
N GLY A 40 0.96 -2.90 3.91
CA GLY A 40 -0.36 -3.40 4.28
C GLY A 40 -1.31 -2.29 4.68
N VAL A 41 -0.93 -1.47 5.67
CA VAL A 41 -1.80 -0.40 6.19
C VAL A 41 -1.95 0.73 5.17
N GLY A 42 -0.86 1.13 4.51
CA GLY A 42 -0.91 2.19 3.51
C GLY A 42 -1.81 1.84 2.32
N ASN A 43 -1.67 0.63 1.77
CA ASN A 43 -2.53 0.20 0.67
C ASN A 43 -3.98 0.01 1.12
N PHE A 44 -4.23 -0.49 2.32
CA PHE A 44 -5.58 -0.65 2.84
C PHE A 44 -6.31 0.70 2.97
N VAL A 45 -5.66 1.71 3.56
CA VAL A 45 -6.23 3.05 3.69
C VAL A 45 -6.45 3.70 2.32
N CYS A 46 -5.49 3.56 1.40
CA CYS A 46 -5.63 4.05 0.03
C CYS A 46 -6.84 3.41 -0.68
N LEU A 47 -7.00 2.09 -0.53
CA LEU A 47 -8.12 1.34 -1.08
C LEU A 47 -9.46 1.80 -0.50
N LEU A 48 -9.54 2.05 0.81
CA LEU A 48 -10.74 2.59 1.46
C LEU A 48 -11.14 3.96 0.86
N PHE A 49 -10.18 4.88 0.70
CA PHE A 49 -10.46 6.17 0.07
C PHE A 49 -10.87 6.04 -1.40
N MET A 50 -10.27 5.10 -2.12
CA MET A 50 -10.65 4.81 -3.51
C MET A 50 -12.08 4.27 -3.60
N LEU A 51 -12.47 3.36 -2.71
CA LEU A 51 -13.83 2.84 -2.61
C LEU A 51 -14.84 3.94 -2.26
N GLN A 52 -14.51 4.81 -1.31
CA GLN A 52 -15.37 5.96 -0.98
C GLN A 52 -15.60 6.87 -2.20
N ARG A 53 -14.54 7.14 -2.98
CA ARG A 53 -14.63 7.95 -4.20
C ARG A 53 -15.50 7.29 -5.27
N VAL A 54 -15.37 5.97 -5.44
CA VAL A 54 -16.20 5.21 -6.39
C VAL A 54 -17.65 5.20 -5.93
N TYR A 55 -17.92 4.97 -4.64
CA TYR A 55 -19.27 4.99 -4.07
C TYR A 55 -19.99 6.31 -4.36
N VAL A 56 -19.36 7.44 -4.02
CA VAL A 56 -19.96 8.77 -4.26
C VAL A 56 -20.21 9.01 -5.74
N ARG A 57 -19.28 8.60 -6.62
CA ARG A 57 -19.46 8.74 -8.07
C ARG A 57 -20.61 7.91 -8.62
N VAL A 58 -20.73 6.65 -8.20
CA VAL A 58 -21.82 5.77 -8.64
C VAL A 58 -23.17 6.29 -8.13
N VAL A 59 -23.23 6.78 -6.89
CA VAL A 59 -24.44 7.39 -6.32
C VAL A 59 -24.82 8.65 -7.10
N LEU A 60 -23.87 9.54 -7.40
CA LEU A 60 -24.10 10.73 -8.22
C LEU A 60 -24.62 10.38 -9.61
N GLN A 61 -24.00 9.40 -10.30
CA GLN A 61 -24.46 8.96 -11.62
C GLN A 61 -25.89 8.44 -11.58
N ARG A 62 -26.23 7.60 -10.58
CA ARG A 62 -27.60 7.11 -10.41
C ARG A 62 -28.59 8.24 -10.10
N CYS A 63 -28.21 9.21 -9.28
CA CYS A 63 -29.06 10.38 -9.00
C CYS A 63 -29.30 11.24 -10.25
N VAL A 64 -28.27 11.43 -11.09
CA VAL A 64 -28.39 12.20 -12.34
C VAL A 64 -29.30 11.50 -13.34
N GLN A 65 -29.13 10.19 -13.55
CA GLN A 65 -30.02 9.41 -14.42
C GLN A 65 -31.49 9.48 -13.96
N TRP A 66 -31.73 9.43 -12.65
CA TRP A 66 -33.07 9.56 -12.07
C TRP A 66 -33.73 10.93 -12.34
N LEU A 67 -32.92 12.00 -12.45
CA LEU A 67 -33.39 13.34 -12.77
C LEU A 67 -33.81 13.44 -14.24
N GLU A 68 -33.06 12.81 -15.14
CA GLU A 68 -33.35 12.77 -16.58
C GLU A 68 -34.66 12.02 -16.89
N ASP A 69 -35.02 11.03 -16.08
CA ASP A 69 -36.29 10.29 -16.18
C ASP A 69 -37.54 11.10 -15.75
N GLY A 70 -37.39 12.39 -15.45
CA GLY A 70 -38.52 13.32 -15.34
C GLY A 70 -39.39 13.18 -14.08
N ARG A 71 -38.89 12.53 -13.01
CA ARG A 71 -39.62 12.44 -11.74
C ARG A 71 -39.16 13.53 -10.78
N SER A 72 -39.92 14.63 -10.76
CA SER A 72 -39.68 15.77 -9.89
C SER A 72 -39.94 15.41 -8.42
N ILE A 73 -38.90 15.59 -7.60
CA ILE A 73 -38.96 15.72 -6.13
C ILE A 73 -39.13 14.40 -5.36
N THR A 74 -38.01 13.72 -5.09
CA THR A 74 -37.83 13.01 -3.81
C THR A 74 -36.38 13.16 -3.32
N PRO A 75 -36.16 13.27 -2.00
CA PRO A 75 -34.84 13.56 -1.45
C PRO A 75 -33.84 12.44 -1.73
N PHE A 76 -32.54 12.79 -1.76
CA PHE A 76 -31.34 11.95 -1.87
C PHE A 76 -31.40 10.58 -1.12
N ARG A 77 -32.26 10.50 -0.10
CA ARG A 77 -32.54 9.35 0.76
C ARG A 77 -33.22 8.17 0.03
N GLN A 78 -33.98 8.41 -1.04
CA GLN A 78 -34.70 7.35 -1.76
C GLN A 78 -33.81 6.59 -2.77
N CYS A 79 -32.87 7.27 -3.43
CA CYS A 79 -31.89 6.61 -4.32
C CYS A 79 -30.93 5.68 -3.56
N CYS A 80 -30.65 5.98 -2.27
CA CYS A 80 -29.82 5.13 -1.42
C CYS A 80 -30.58 3.88 -0.91
N PHE A 81 -31.90 3.98 -0.70
CA PHE A 81 -32.73 2.88 -0.18
C PHE A 81 -33.05 1.80 -1.23
N SER A 82 -33.03 2.12 -2.52
CA SER A 82 -33.33 1.14 -3.57
C SER A 82 -32.17 0.20 -3.93
N LEU A 83 -31.02 0.30 -3.26
CA LEU A 83 -29.83 -0.55 -3.51
C LEU A 83 -29.62 -1.66 -2.46
N ASN A 84 -30.53 -1.80 -1.49
CA ASN A 84 -30.62 -2.94 -0.58
C ASN A 84 -31.91 -3.72 -0.88
#